data_AF-A0A354M189-F1
#
_entry.id   AF-A0A354M189-F1
#
_cell.length_a   1.000
_cell.length_b   1.000
_cell.length_c   1.000
_cell.angle_alpha   90.00
_cell.angle_beta   90.00
_cell.angle_gamma   90.00
#
_symmetry.space_group_name_H-M   'P 1'
#
loop_
_entity.id
_entity.type
_entity.pdbx_description
1 polymer ?
#
loop_
_entity_poly.entity_id
_entity_poly.type
_entity_poly.pdbx_seq_one_letter_code
_entity_poly.pdbx_strand_id
1 'polypeptide(L)'
;MNYIEVKIQITPCSEVSTDLLSAFLGEIGFDSFVSFEEGLFAYIPSSLFDEDRMKRSFALVPVDCAIDYSVIEIPDRNWNEEWEKNYFTPIVIGNECVVHSSFHTDIPEVKYDILIDPKMSFGTGHHETTSTMMEMMLKTSFENKVVLDMGCGTAILSI
;
A
#
# COMPACT_ATOMS: atom_id res chain seq x y z
N MET A 1 6.48 12.99 -6.19
CA MET A 1 7.68 13.76 -5.82
C MET A 1 8.75 12.77 -5.37
N ASN A 2 10.02 12.92 -5.75
CA ASN A 2 11.05 12.02 -5.25
C ASN A 2 11.19 12.17 -3.73
N TYR A 3 11.55 11.07 -3.08
CA TYR A 3 11.80 11.01 -1.65
C TYR A 3 13.25 10.64 -1.39
N ILE A 4 13.77 11.06 -0.25
CA ILE A 4 15.02 10.56 0.31
C ILE A 4 14.65 9.57 1.41
N GLU A 5 15.23 8.38 1.34
CA GLU A 5 15.25 7.43 2.45
C GLU A 5 16.60 7.53 3.15
N VAL A 6 16.54 7.69 4.47
CA VAL A 6 17.69 7.62 5.34
C VAL A 6 17.53 6.38 6.22
N LYS A 7 18.39 5.39 6.00
CA LYS A 7 18.53 4.26 6.92
C LYS A 7 19.46 4.68 8.04
N ILE A 8 18.99 4.64 9.28
CA ILE A 8 19.74 5.03 10.46
C ILE A 8 19.92 3.82 11.36
N GLN A 9 21.17 3.46 11.64
CA GLN A 9 21.56 2.40 12.57
C GLN A 9 21.98 3.03 13.90
N ILE A 10 21.50 2.45 15.00
CA ILE A 10 21.68 2.96 16.36
C ILE A 10 22.33 1.86 17.21
N THR A 11 23.42 2.18 17.91
CA THR A 11 24.12 1.22 18.78
C THR A 11 24.44 1.83 20.15
N PRO A 12 23.90 1.33 21.27
CA PRO A 12 22.86 0.31 21.36
C PRO A 12 21.49 0.84 20.88
N CYS A 13 20.75 0.03 20.12
CA CYS A 13 19.40 0.36 19.70
C CYS A 13 18.40 0.09 20.84
N SER A 14 17.46 1.01 21.04
CA SER A 14 16.32 0.87 21.93
C SER A 14 15.10 1.57 21.35
N GLU A 15 13.90 1.16 21.76
CA GLU A 15 12.64 1.82 21.37
C GLU A 15 12.66 3.32 21.73
N VAL A 16 13.21 3.66 22.90
CA VAL A 16 13.38 5.06 23.33
C VAL A 16 14.25 5.85 22.36
N SER A 17 15.37 5.29 21.91
CA SER A 17 16.25 5.97 20.95
C SER A 17 15.59 6.15 19.58
N THR A 18 14.84 5.16 19.09
CA THR A 18 14.15 5.27 17.79
C THR A 18 13.00 6.26 17.84
N ASP A 19 12.25 6.30 18.95
CA ASP A 19 11.11 7.21 19.13
C ASP A 19 11.56 8.68 19.23
N LEU A 20 12.58 8.95 20.05
CA LEU A 20 13.14 10.29 20.20
C LEU A 20 13.69 10.78 18.86
N LEU A 21 14.45 9.93 18.17
CA LEU A 21 15.02 10.29 16.87
C LEU A 21 13.93 10.59 15.83
N SER A 22 12.88 9.77 15.77
CA SER A 22 11.74 10.00 14.88
C SER A 22 11.05 11.34 15.19
N ALA A 23 10.88 11.69 16.47
CA ALA A 23 10.30 12.98 16.86
C ALA A 23 11.16 14.16 16.40
N PHE A 24 12.48 14.15 16.65
CA PHE A 24 13.37 15.23 16.23
C PHE A 24 13.53 15.35 14.71
N LEU A 25 13.51 14.22 14.00
CA LEU A 25 13.54 14.22 12.53
C LEU A 25 12.23 14.76 11.95
N GLY A 26 11.10 14.48 12.61
CA GLY A 26 9.78 15.04 12.25
C GLY A 26 9.77 16.56 12.22
N GLU A 27 10.42 17.22 13.18
CA GLU A 27 10.50 18.69 13.25
C GLU A 27 11.26 19.33 12.08
N ILE A 28 12.11 18.55 11.40
CA ILE A 28 12.93 19.03 10.28
C ILE A 28 12.40 18.62 8.91
N GLY A 29 11.24 17.97 8.86
CA GLY A 29 10.51 17.69 7.62
C GLY A 29 10.42 16.22 7.21
N PHE A 30 10.98 15.29 8.00
CA PHE A 30 10.72 13.87 7.78
C PHE A 30 9.26 13.55 8.14
N ASP A 31 8.58 12.75 7.32
CA ASP A 31 7.12 12.53 7.41
C ASP A 31 6.71 11.06 7.59
N SER A 32 7.65 10.13 7.45
CA SER A 32 7.41 8.70 7.63
C SER A 32 8.61 8.01 8.27
N PHE A 33 8.33 7.00 9.10
CA PHE A 33 9.33 6.27 9.87
C PHE A 33 8.99 4.78 9.95
N VAL A 34 9.99 3.92 9.80
CA VAL A 34 9.85 2.45 9.93
C VAL A 34 10.99 1.90 10.78
N SER A 35 10.68 1.48 12.00
CA SER A 35 11.66 0.87 12.90
C SER A 35 12.02 -0.54 12.48
N PHE A 36 13.26 -0.94 12.73
CA PHE A 36 13.77 -2.30 12.60
C PHE A 36 14.72 -2.63 13.75
N GLU A 37 15.25 -3.85 13.79
CA GLU A 37 15.99 -4.39 14.95
C GLU A 37 17.17 -3.52 15.42
N GLU A 38 17.88 -2.87 14.49
CA GLU A 38 19.07 -2.07 14.79
C GLU A 38 18.89 -0.55 14.54
N GLY A 39 17.66 -0.07 14.33
CA GLY A 39 17.42 1.37 14.10
C GLY A 39 16.11 1.68 13.40
N LEU A 40 16.12 2.67 12.49
CA LEU A 40 14.93 3.08 11.74
C LEU A 40 15.23 3.60 10.34
N PHE A 41 14.26 3.46 9.44
CA PHE A 41 14.21 4.17 8.17
C PHE A 41 13.39 5.45 8.34
N ALA A 42 13.88 6.57 7.85
CA ALA A 42 13.19 7.86 7.86
C ALA A 42 13.07 8.40 6.43
N TYR A 43 11.90 8.93 6.08
CA TYR A 43 11.61 9.43 4.74
C TYR A 43 11.27 10.91 4.74
N ILE A 44 11.73 11.63 3.72
CA ILE A 44 11.53 13.07 3.55
C ILE A 44 11.45 13.41 2.05
N PRO A 45 10.58 14.36 1.62
CA PRO A 45 10.60 14.84 0.25
C PRO A 45 11.99 15.34 -0.15
N SER A 46 12.51 14.96 -1.32
CA SER A 46 13.87 15.33 -1.74
C SER A 46 14.12 16.85 -1.77
N SER A 47 13.06 17.66 -1.93
CA SER A 47 13.12 19.12 -1.89
C SER A 47 13.37 19.71 -0.50
N LEU A 48 13.13 18.95 0.57
CA LEU A 48 13.27 19.37 1.96
C LEU A 48 14.50 18.77 2.64
N PHE A 49 15.20 17.83 1.99
CA PHE A 49 16.33 17.14 2.59
C PHE A 49 17.54 18.08 2.77
N ASP A 50 17.99 18.18 4.03
CA ASP A 50 19.19 18.91 4.44
C ASP A 50 19.99 18.01 5.41
N GLU A 51 21.10 17.47 4.90
CA GLU A 51 21.94 16.53 5.64
C GLU A 51 22.58 17.16 6.89
N ASP A 52 22.93 18.44 6.85
CA ASP A 52 23.52 19.15 7.99
C ASP A 52 22.48 19.42 9.07
N ARG A 53 21.22 19.68 8.68
CA ARG A 53 20.10 19.79 9.62
C ARG A 53 19.79 18.44 10.28
N MET A 54 19.82 17.36 9.51
CA MET A 54 19.64 16.00 10.03
C MET A 54 20.74 15.60 11.02
N LYS A 55 22.02 15.82 10.69
CA LYS A 55 23.15 15.55 11.60
C LYS A 55 23.04 16.32 12.91
N ARG A 56 22.54 17.55 12.87
CA ARG A 56 22.27 18.33 14.08
C ARG A 56 21.17 17.70 14.95
N SER A 57 20.12 17.14 14.34
CA SER A 57 19.08 16.42 15.09
C SER A 57 19.62 15.19 15.80
N PHE A 58 20.62 14.48 15.23
CA PHE A 58 21.27 13.34 15.90
C PHE A 58 21.95 13.75 17.20
N ALA A 59 22.57 14.92 17.24
CA ALA A 59 23.24 15.45 18.43
C ALA A 59 22.27 15.92 19.54
N LEU A 60 20.98 16.08 19.23
CA LEU A 60 19.96 16.49 20.20
C LEU A 60 19.35 15.31 20.96
N VAL A 61 19.57 14.08 20.50
CA VAL A 61 19.02 12.89 21.14
C VAL A 61 19.77 12.64 22.47
N PRO A 62 19.09 12.71 23.64
CA PRO A 62 19.72 12.59 24.95
C PRO A 62 19.99 11.13 25.34
N VAL A 63 20.53 10.32 24.43
CA VAL A 63 20.84 8.90 24.66
C VAL A 63 22.28 8.60 24.25
N ASP A 64 22.95 7.76 25.03
CA ASP A 64 24.33 7.35 24.77
C ASP A 64 24.34 6.25 23.70
N CYS A 65 24.22 6.67 22.44
CA CYS A 65 24.22 5.78 21.28
C CYS A 65 25.15 6.30 20.17
N ALA A 66 25.82 5.38 19.50
CA ALA A 66 26.44 5.63 18.20
C ALA A 66 25.35 5.59 17.11
N ILE A 67 25.41 6.53 16.17
CA ILE A 67 24.50 6.63 15.03
C ILE A 67 25.31 6.57 13.74
N ASP A 68 25.01 5.57 12.92
CA ASP A 68 25.48 5.45 11.54
C ASP A 68 24.28 5.62 10.60
N TYR A 69 24.50 6.13 9.39
CA TYR A 69 23.40 6.29 8.43
C TYR A 69 23.84 6.13 6.98
N SER A 70 22.88 5.78 6.12
CA SER A 70 23.03 5.80 4.67
C SER A 70 21.83 6.47 4.03
N VAL A 71 22.08 7.24 2.98
CA VAL A 71 21.07 8.04 2.27
C VAL A 71 20.91 7.50 0.85
N ILE A 72 19.67 7.26 0.44
CA ILE A 72 19.34 6.91 -0.95
C ILE A 72 18.18 7.77 -1.46
N GLU A 73 18.18 8.09 -2.74
CA GLU A 73 17.04 8.73 -3.40
C GLU A 73 16.09 7.67 -3.95
N ILE A 74 14.83 7.77 -3.55
CA ILE A 74 13.73 6.95 -4.03
C ILE A 74 12.97 7.77 -5.07
N PRO A 75 12.96 7.35 -6.35
CA PRO A 75 12.16 8.02 -7.35
C PRO A 75 10.68 7.92 -7.01
N ASP A 76 9.91 8.94 -7.38
CA ASP A 76 8.46 8.91 -7.27
C ASP A 76 7.90 7.70 -8.01
N ARG A 77 7.32 6.77 -7.25
CA ARG A 77 6.62 5.61 -7.81
C ARG A 77 5.16 5.69 -7.42
N ASN A 78 4.30 5.49 -8.41
CA ASN A 78 2.89 5.27 -8.14
C ASN A 78 2.73 3.87 -7.55
N TRP A 79 2.85 3.76 -6.23
CA TRP A 79 2.75 2.49 -5.51
C TRP A 79 1.40 1.80 -5.73
N ASN A 80 0.33 2.55 -6.00
CA ASN A 80 -0.95 1.96 -6.39
C ASN A 80 -0.82 1.25 -7.75
N GLU A 81 -0.27 1.91 -8.76
CA GLU A 81 -0.06 1.30 -10.08
C GLU A 81 0.90 0.10 -10.02
N GLU A 82 1.96 0.17 -9.22
CA GLU A 82 2.86 -0.97 -8.98
C GLU A 82 2.14 -2.11 -8.27
N TRP A 83 1.27 -1.82 -7.29
CA TRP A 83 0.47 -2.84 -6.62
C TRP A 83 -0.52 -3.49 -7.58
N GLU A 84 -1.26 -2.68 -8.34
CA GLU A 84 -2.26 -3.12 -9.32
C GLU A 84 -1.60 -4.03 -10.35
N LYS A 85 -0.48 -3.62 -10.95
CA LYS A 85 0.21 -4.42 -11.98
C LYS A 85 0.80 -5.74 -11.47
N ASN A 86 1.35 -5.75 -10.26
CA ASN A 86 2.17 -6.88 -9.82
C ASN A 86 1.44 -7.85 -8.89
N TYR A 87 0.33 -7.45 -8.26
CA TYR A 87 -0.30 -8.22 -7.17
C TYR A 87 -1.80 -8.43 -7.34
N PHE A 88 -2.47 -7.70 -8.23
CA PHE A 88 -3.84 -8.04 -8.62
C PHE A 88 -3.80 -9.12 -9.68
N THR A 89 -4.46 -10.26 -9.46
CA THR A 89 -4.51 -11.36 -10.43
C THR A 89 -5.95 -11.61 -10.86
N PRO A 90 -6.20 -12.12 -12.09
CA PRO A 90 -7.54 -12.53 -12.45
C PRO A 90 -8.04 -13.60 -11.47
N ILE A 91 -9.30 -13.49 -11.06
CA ILE A 91 -9.96 -14.50 -10.23
C ILE A 91 -11.11 -15.11 -10.99
N VAL A 92 -11.32 -16.41 -10.79
CA VAL A 92 -12.45 -17.14 -11.36
C VAL A 92 -13.36 -17.56 -10.21
N ILE A 93 -14.63 -17.18 -10.32
CA ILE A 93 -15.67 -17.39 -9.32
C ILE A 93 -16.67 -18.40 -9.87
N GLY A 94 -16.89 -19.49 -9.14
CA GLY A 94 -17.83 -20.55 -9.50
C GLY A 94 -17.55 -21.25 -10.84
N ASN A 95 -16.34 -21.11 -11.41
CA ASN A 95 -15.98 -21.54 -12.77
C ASN A 95 -16.85 -20.95 -13.89
N GLU A 96 -17.66 -19.93 -13.59
CA GLU A 96 -18.57 -19.30 -14.55
C GLU A 96 -18.27 -17.82 -14.76
N CYS A 97 -17.66 -17.12 -13.80
CA CYS A 97 -17.37 -15.69 -13.89
C CYS A 97 -15.88 -15.42 -13.67
N VAL A 98 -15.26 -14.67 -14.57
CA VAL A 98 -13.91 -14.13 -14.38
C VAL A 98 -14.01 -12.66 -13.99
N VAL A 99 -13.21 -12.26 -13.01
CA VAL A 99 -13.03 -10.85 -12.62
C VAL A 99 -11.58 -10.50 -12.87
N HIS A 100 -11.35 -9.46 -13.67
CA HIS A 100 -10.01 -9.05 -14.07
C HIS A 100 -9.92 -7.54 -14.25
N SER A 101 -8.70 -7.01 -14.40
CA SER A 101 -8.45 -5.61 -14.73
C SER A 101 -8.08 -5.46 -16.20
N SER A 102 -8.19 -4.24 -16.71
CA SER A 102 -7.81 -3.85 -18.08
C SER A 102 -6.38 -4.19 -18.47
N PHE A 103 -5.45 -4.33 -17.52
CA PHE A 103 -4.06 -4.74 -17.80
C PHE A 103 -3.85 -6.25 -17.87
N HIS A 104 -4.84 -7.07 -17.53
CA HIS A 104 -4.77 -8.52 -17.72
C HIS A 104 -5.10 -8.87 -19.18
N THR A 105 -4.12 -9.42 -19.89
CA THR A 105 -4.27 -9.82 -21.30
C THR A 105 -4.51 -11.32 -21.50
N ASP A 106 -4.20 -12.14 -20.50
CA ASP A 106 -4.39 -13.58 -20.50
C ASP A 106 -5.33 -13.95 -19.35
N ILE A 107 -6.62 -14.09 -19.67
CA ILE A 107 -7.67 -14.41 -18.70
C ILE A 107 -8.39 -15.70 -19.11
N PRO A 108 -8.87 -16.50 -18.15
CA PRO A 108 -9.67 -17.67 -18.47
C PRO A 108 -10.97 -17.31 -19.19
N GLU A 109 -11.25 -17.98 -20.31
CA GLU A 109 -12.55 -17.86 -21.00
C GLU A 109 -13.62 -18.63 -20.23
N VAL A 110 -14.52 -17.89 -19.59
CA VAL A 110 -15.69 -18.43 -18.88
C VAL A 110 -16.95 -17.68 -19.31
N LYS A 111 -18.10 -18.08 -18.76
CA LYS A 111 -19.42 -17.62 -19.22
C LYS A 111 -19.65 -16.12 -19.01
N TYR A 112 -19.17 -15.57 -17.92
CA TYR A 112 -19.29 -14.16 -17.56
C TYR A 112 -17.92 -13.52 -17.40
N ASP A 113 -17.77 -12.34 -17.95
CA ASP A 113 -16.53 -11.56 -17.93
C ASP A 113 -16.80 -10.19 -17.31
N ILE A 114 -16.15 -9.92 -16.18
CA ILE A 114 -16.27 -8.68 -15.42
C ILE A 114 -14.91 -7.99 -15.38
N LEU A 115 -14.81 -6.88 -16.10
CA LEU A 115 -13.66 -5.98 -16.06
C LEU A 115 -13.86 -4.92 -14.96
N ILE A 116 -13.01 -4.97 -13.94
CA ILE A 116 -12.90 -3.96 -12.89
C ILE A 116 -11.43 -3.63 -12.68
N ASP A 117 -11.09 -2.35 -12.86
CA ASP A 117 -9.79 -1.87 -12.46
C ASP A 117 -9.77 -1.69 -10.94
N PRO A 118 -8.88 -2.39 -10.22
CA PRO A 118 -8.66 -2.12 -8.82
C PRO A 118 -8.29 -0.65 -8.65
N LYS A 119 -8.86 -0.02 -7.63
CA LYS A 119 -8.54 1.34 -7.18
C LYS A 119 -8.55 1.33 -5.65
N MET A 120 -8.58 2.49 -5.02
CA MET A 120 -8.83 2.64 -3.57
C MET A 120 -10.28 2.30 -3.15
N SER A 121 -10.99 1.45 -3.90
CA SER A 121 -12.38 1.07 -3.65
C SER A 121 -12.50 -0.43 -3.41
N PHE A 122 -13.24 -0.80 -2.37
CA PHE A 122 -13.50 -2.20 -2.03
C PHE A 122 -14.42 -2.86 -3.07
N GLY A 123 -14.28 -4.18 -3.25
CA GLY A 123 -15.16 -4.98 -4.10
C GLY A 123 -14.51 -5.51 -5.39
N THR A 124 -13.22 -5.78 -5.41
CA THR A 124 -12.55 -6.36 -6.59
C THR A 124 -12.73 -7.89 -6.71
N GLY A 125 -13.56 -8.48 -5.85
CA GLY A 125 -13.81 -9.92 -5.77
C GLY A 125 -12.74 -10.73 -5.02
N HIS A 126 -11.56 -10.17 -4.74
CA HIS A 126 -10.49 -10.85 -4.02
C HIS A 126 -10.79 -11.08 -2.54
N HIS A 127 -11.69 -10.28 -1.97
CA HIS A 127 -12.14 -10.47 -0.60
C HIS A 127 -13.24 -11.54 -0.55
N GLU A 128 -13.15 -12.44 0.43
CA GLU A 128 -14.03 -13.61 0.57
C GLU A 128 -15.53 -13.25 0.58
N THR A 129 -15.88 -12.11 1.18
CA THR A 129 -17.28 -11.67 1.23
C THR A 129 -17.84 -11.33 -0.15
N THR A 130 -17.04 -10.70 -1.02
CA THR A 130 -17.45 -10.37 -2.39
C THR A 130 -17.55 -11.64 -3.23
N SER A 131 -16.54 -12.50 -3.20
CA SER A 131 -16.56 -13.75 -3.98
C SER A 131 -17.70 -14.67 -3.56
N THR A 132 -17.95 -14.81 -2.26
CA THR A 132 -19.08 -15.60 -1.73
C THR A 132 -20.42 -15.08 -2.23
N MET A 133 -20.64 -13.76 -2.21
CA MET A 133 -21.86 -13.16 -2.73
C MET A 133 -22.03 -13.41 -4.23
N MET A 134 -20.96 -13.27 -5.01
CA MET A 134 -20.97 -13.54 -6.45
C MET A 134 -21.31 -15.01 -6.75
N GLU A 135 -20.76 -15.97 -5.99
CA GLU A 135 -21.11 -17.39 -6.14
C GLU A 135 -22.60 -17.67 -5.86
N MET A 136 -23.19 -16.97 -4.88
CA MET A 136 -24.62 -17.08 -4.60
C MET A 136 -25.47 -16.46 -5.70
N MET A 137 -25.02 -15.34 -6.27
CA MET A 137 -25.70 -14.67 -7.39
C MET A 137 -25.70 -15.54 -8.64
N LEU A 138 -24.60 -16.22 -8.96
CA LEU A 138 -24.53 -17.15 -10.10
C LEU A 138 -25.57 -18.27 -10.03
N LYS A 139 -25.98 -18.65 -8.82
CA LYS A 139 -27.00 -19.69 -8.55
C LYS A 139 -28.42 -19.14 -8.43
N THR A 140 -28.60 -17.83 -8.55
CA THR A 140 -29.88 -17.14 -8.31
C THR A 140 -30.41 -16.54 -9.60
N SER A 141 -31.68 -16.83 -9.93
CA SER A 141 -32.35 -16.15 -11.03
C SER A 141 -32.79 -14.74 -10.63
N PHE A 142 -32.40 -13.76 -11.44
CA PHE A 142 -32.78 -12.34 -11.33
C PHE A 142 -33.84 -11.91 -12.35
N GLU A 143 -34.40 -12.84 -13.11
CA GLU A 143 -35.38 -12.54 -14.14
C GLU A 143 -36.62 -11.83 -13.55
N ASN A 144 -37.00 -10.69 -14.16
CA ASN A 144 -38.09 -9.81 -13.72
C ASN A 144 -37.98 -9.29 -12.28
N LYS A 145 -36.75 -9.18 -11.73
CA LYS A 145 -36.51 -8.59 -10.40
C LYS A 145 -35.85 -7.22 -10.51
N VAL A 146 -36.09 -6.40 -9.49
CA VAL A 146 -35.33 -5.17 -9.24
C VAL A 146 -34.32 -5.49 -8.14
N VAL A 147 -33.06 -5.16 -8.38
CA VAL A 147 -31.94 -5.43 -7.47
C VAL A 147 -31.39 -4.11 -6.95
N LEU A 148 -31.02 -4.08 -5.68
CA LEU A 148 -30.33 -2.96 -5.04
C LEU A 148 -28.98 -3.44 -4.52
N ASP A 149 -27.90 -2.88 -5.05
CA ASP A 149 -26.54 -3.02 -4.51
C ASP A 149 -26.26 -1.84 -3.57
N MET A 150 -26.40 -2.09 -2.27
CA MET A 150 -26.24 -1.06 -1.25
C MET A 150 -24.82 -1.09 -0.68
N GLY A 151 -24.10 0.03 -0.81
CA GLY A 151 -22.68 0.10 -0.45
C GLY A 151 -21.78 -0.50 -1.54
N CYS A 152 -22.08 -0.17 -2.79
CA CYS A 152 -21.60 -0.89 -3.97
C CYS A 152 -20.08 -0.88 -4.17
N GLY A 153 -19.32 0.07 -3.61
CA GLY A 153 -17.86 0.13 -3.80
C GLY A 153 -17.50 0.20 -5.28
N THR A 154 -16.76 -0.79 -5.80
CA THR A 154 -16.48 -1.00 -7.23
C THR A 154 -17.71 -1.30 -8.09
N ALA A 155 -18.86 -1.53 -7.47
CA ALA A 155 -20.14 -1.94 -8.05
C ALA A 155 -20.12 -3.31 -8.73
N ILE A 156 -19.19 -4.20 -8.34
CA ILE A 156 -19.04 -5.54 -8.93
C ILE A 156 -20.32 -6.39 -8.90
N LEU A 157 -21.17 -6.21 -7.89
CA LEU A 157 -22.42 -6.98 -7.74
C LEU A 157 -23.57 -6.38 -8.58
N SER A 158 -23.38 -5.18 -9.13
CA SER A 158 -24.36 -4.51 -9.99
C SER A 158 -24.14 -4.78 -11.48
N ILE A 159 -22.94 -5.20 -11.87
CA ILE A 159 -22.55 -5.54 -13.25
C ILE A 159 -23.11 -6.92 -13.60
#